data_AF-T1AQH6-F1
#
_entry.id   AF-T1AQH6-F1
#
_cell.length_a   1.000
_cell.length_b   1.000
_cell.length_c   1.000
_cell.angle_alpha   90.00
_cell.angle_beta   90.00
_cell.angle_gamma   90.00
#
_symmetry.space_group_name_H-M   'P 1'
#
loop_
_entity.id
_entity.type
_entity.pdbx_description
1 polymer ?
#
loop_
_entity_poly.entity_id
_entity_poly.type
_entity_poly.pdbx_seq_one_letter_code
_entity_poly.pdbx_strand_id
1 'polypeptide(L)'
;RALHYIRHSPYWNGKTLVLTGMSMGGQQSLATAGLNPGKETAVIVDEPSGADMNGLAHGRRPGYPFFMTTNPAVLRTAEYFDTVNFAPYITAPTLIAMGFIDPIAPPAGIWTELNEIPAPKEAVPLIDSSHMNITPDEQAPWLQRSEELLAELAHGGTYVP
;
A
#
# COMPACT_ATOMS: atom_id res chain seq x y z
N ARG A 1 8.68 -13.48 -4.53
CA ARG A 1 8.66 -14.81 -5.19
C ARG A 1 7.30 -15.16 -5.80
N ALA A 2 6.17 -14.93 -5.11
CA ALA A 2 4.83 -15.15 -5.68
C ALA A 2 4.62 -14.44 -7.02
N LEU A 3 5.02 -13.16 -7.12
CA LEU A 3 5.05 -12.40 -8.38
C LEU A 3 5.74 -13.15 -9.53
N HIS A 4 6.95 -13.66 -9.28
CA HIS A 4 7.69 -14.43 -10.29
C HIS A 4 6.94 -15.71 -10.69
N TYR A 5 6.36 -16.43 -9.73
CA TYR A 5 5.58 -17.63 -10.02
C TYR A 5 4.37 -17.33 -10.92
N ILE A 6 3.57 -16.32 -10.58
CA ILE A 6 2.39 -15.93 -11.38
C ILE A 6 2.81 -15.48 -12.78
N ARG A 7 3.91 -14.72 -12.91
CA ARG A 7 4.40 -14.28 -14.22
C ARG A 7 4.88 -15.39 -15.16
N HIS A 8 5.11 -16.59 -14.64
CA HIS A 8 5.43 -17.79 -15.44
C HIS A 8 4.27 -18.78 -15.51
N SER A 9 3.11 -18.44 -14.93
CA SER A 9 1.93 -19.28 -14.98
C SER A 9 1.34 -19.28 -16.40
N PRO A 10 0.97 -20.45 -16.95
CA PRO A 10 0.27 -20.52 -18.23
C PRO A 10 -1.14 -19.91 -18.17
N TYR A 11 -1.67 -19.65 -16.97
CA TYR A 11 -2.97 -19.02 -16.75
C TYR A 11 -2.91 -17.49 -16.73
N TRP A 12 -1.71 -16.90 -16.68
CA TRP A 12 -1.56 -15.45 -16.76
C TRP A 12 -1.64 -14.99 -18.21
N ASN A 13 -2.39 -13.91 -18.47
CA ASN A 13 -2.56 -13.35 -19.82
C ASN A 13 -1.30 -12.65 -20.37
N GLY A 14 -0.21 -12.59 -19.60
CA GLY A 14 1.05 -11.95 -19.98
C GLY A 14 1.04 -10.41 -19.95
N LYS A 15 -0.07 -9.79 -19.55
CA LYS A 15 -0.31 -8.34 -19.66
C LYS A 15 -0.71 -7.70 -18.34
N THR A 16 -1.76 -8.23 -17.70
CA THR A 16 -2.39 -7.64 -16.52
C THR A 16 -1.93 -8.38 -15.29
N LEU A 17 -1.23 -7.69 -14.39
CA LEU A 17 -0.85 -8.23 -13.09
C LEU A 17 -0.99 -7.13 -12.04
N VAL A 18 -1.87 -7.34 -11.08
CA VAL A 18 -2.15 -6.37 -10.02
C VAL A 18 -1.61 -6.90 -8.70
N LEU A 19 -0.88 -6.06 -7.97
CA LEU A 19 -0.54 -6.32 -6.58
C LEU A 19 -1.61 -5.69 -5.71
N THR A 20 -2.23 -6.48 -4.85
CA THR A 20 -3.32 -6.02 -4.00
C THR A 20 -3.30 -6.70 -2.64
N GLY A 21 -3.81 -5.99 -1.64
CA GLY A 21 -3.95 -6.48 -0.29
C GLY A 21 -4.32 -5.36 0.68
N MET A 22 -4.84 -5.77 1.82
CA MET A 22 -5.25 -4.88 2.92
C MET A 22 -4.27 -4.99 4.08
N SER A 23 -4.00 -3.90 4.79
CA SER A 23 -3.14 -3.88 5.99
C SER A 23 -1.78 -4.51 5.70
N MET A 24 -1.40 -5.60 6.37
CA MET A 24 -0.16 -6.33 6.11
C MET A 24 -0.07 -6.90 4.68
N GLY A 25 -1.19 -7.22 4.03
CA GLY A 25 -1.21 -7.56 2.61
C GLY A 25 -0.86 -6.38 1.71
N GLY A 26 -1.26 -5.16 2.12
CA GLY A 26 -0.85 -3.91 1.48
C GLY A 26 0.65 -3.68 1.62
N GLN A 27 1.19 -3.84 2.84
CA GLN A 27 2.63 -3.79 3.11
C GLN A 27 3.43 -4.72 2.19
N GLN A 28 3.00 -5.97 2.08
CA GLN A 28 3.65 -6.96 1.23
C GLN A 28 3.56 -6.60 -0.26
N SER A 29 2.44 -6.01 -0.68
CA SER A 29 2.23 -5.56 -2.06
C SER A 29 3.18 -4.42 -2.42
N LEU A 30 3.29 -3.40 -1.57
CA LEU A 30 4.16 -2.24 -1.74
C LEU A 30 5.64 -2.64 -1.72
N ALA A 31 6.04 -3.46 -0.74
CA ALA A 31 7.39 -4.04 -0.71
C ALA A 31 7.68 -4.88 -1.96
N THR A 32 6.71 -5.68 -2.43
CA THR A 32 6.86 -6.48 -3.65
C THR A 32 7.08 -5.60 -4.88
N ALA A 33 6.30 -4.51 -5.03
CA ALA A 33 6.42 -3.54 -6.12
C ALA A 33 7.78 -2.84 -6.10
N GLY A 34 8.18 -2.26 -4.96
CA GLY A 34 9.46 -1.56 -4.85
C GLY A 34 10.69 -2.46 -5.04
N LEU A 35 10.60 -3.74 -4.64
CA LEU A 35 11.65 -4.73 -4.89
C LEU A 35 11.65 -5.28 -6.33
N ASN A 36 10.62 -5.02 -7.12
CA ASN A 36 10.44 -5.56 -8.47
C ASN A 36 9.93 -4.48 -9.44
N PRO A 37 10.64 -3.35 -9.60
CA PRO A 37 10.16 -2.25 -10.41
C PRO A 37 9.80 -2.69 -11.84
N GLY A 38 8.66 -2.19 -12.32
CA GLY A 38 8.17 -2.41 -13.68
C GLY A 38 7.65 -3.83 -13.95
N LYS A 39 7.30 -4.60 -12.91
CA LYS A 39 6.84 -5.98 -13.09
C LYS A 39 5.33 -6.18 -12.96
N GLU A 40 4.62 -5.19 -12.47
CA GLU A 40 3.18 -5.15 -12.24
C GLU A 40 2.52 -4.04 -13.07
N THR A 41 1.24 -4.22 -13.37
CA THR A 41 0.41 -3.25 -14.10
C THR A 41 -0.10 -2.15 -13.17
N ALA A 42 -0.44 -2.49 -11.93
CA ALA A 42 -0.93 -1.57 -10.92
C ALA A 42 -0.69 -2.12 -9.51
N VAL A 43 -0.66 -1.21 -8.54
CA VAL A 43 -0.71 -1.51 -7.10
C VAL A 43 -2.02 -0.95 -6.55
N ILE A 44 -2.85 -1.78 -5.94
CA ILE A 44 -4.18 -1.40 -5.44
C ILE A 44 -4.29 -1.92 -4.00
N VAL A 45 -4.05 -1.05 -3.02
CA VAL A 45 -3.92 -1.45 -1.61
C VAL A 45 -4.83 -0.66 -0.68
N ASP A 46 -5.27 -1.34 0.37
CA ASP A 46 -6.18 -0.82 1.38
C ASP A 46 -5.49 -0.70 2.73
N GLU A 47 -5.54 0.47 3.35
CA GLU A 47 -4.99 0.78 4.68
C GLU A 47 -3.64 0.08 4.94
N PRO A 48 -2.63 0.22 4.05
CA PRO A 48 -1.42 -0.58 4.13
C PRO A 48 -0.66 -0.32 5.44
N SER A 49 -0.26 -1.41 6.09
CA SER A 49 0.56 -1.32 7.31
C SER A 49 2.04 -1.07 6.96
N GLY A 50 2.84 -0.74 7.98
CA GLY A 50 4.29 -0.75 7.86
C GLY A 50 4.92 0.54 7.31
N ALA A 51 4.13 1.60 7.12
CA ALA A 51 4.65 2.94 6.82
C ALA A 51 5.02 3.71 8.10
N ASP A 52 6.13 4.46 8.06
CA ASP A 52 6.62 5.32 9.15
C ASP A 52 6.78 4.55 10.48
N MET A 53 7.44 3.39 10.41
CA MET A 53 7.69 2.51 11.56
C MET A 53 8.51 3.21 12.66
N ASN A 54 9.33 4.19 12.26
CA ASN A 54 10.12 5.03 13.15
C ASN A 54 9.37 6.29 13.63
N GLY A 55 8.06 6.42 13.38
CA GLY A 55 7.27 7.62 13.68
C GLY A 55 7.44 8.16 15.11
N LEU A 56 7.62 7.27 16.11
CA LEU A 56 7.85 7.67 17.50
C LEU A 56 9.12 8.54 17.67
N ALA A 57 10.20 8.22 16.97
CA ALA A 57 11.45 9.00 16.99
C ALA A 57 11.26 10.42 16.40
N HIS A 58 10.17 10.64 15.67
CA HIS A 58 9.79 11.90 15.04
C HIS A 58 8.55 12.54 15.70
N GLY A 59 8.16 12.10 16.89
CA GLY A 59 7.04 12.66 17.64
C GLY A 59 5.65 12.33 17.06
N ARG A 60 5.55 11.30 16.21
CA ARG A 60 4.30 10.78 15.65
C ARG A 60 3.98 9.39 16.19
N ARG A 61 2.75 8.94 16.01
CA ARG A 61 2.37 7.56 16.30
C ARG A 61 3.02 6.64 15.25
N PRO A 62 3.80 5.62 15.63
CA PRO A 62 4.33 4.67 14.67
C PRO A 62 3.20 3.80 14.12
N GLY A 63 3.28 3.46 12.83
CA GLY A 63 2.43 2.42 12.26
C GLY A 63 2.75 1.04 12.83
N TYR A 64 1.88 0.06 12.57
CA TYR A 64 2.19 -1.35 12.82
C TYR A 64 3.60 -1.71 12.27
N PRO A 65 4.46 -2.41 13.03
CA PRO A 65 4.16 -3.20 14.23
C PRO A 65 4.30 -2.46 15.57
N PHE A 66 4.21 -1.12 15.59
CA PHE A 66 4.23 -0.28 16.79
C PHE A 66 5.54 -0.39 17.57
N PHE A 67 6.67 -0.11 16.92
CA PHE A 67 7.95 -0.02 17.62
C PHE A 67 7.97 1.16 18.59
N MET A 68 7.50 0.92 19.82
CA MET A 68 7.48 1.89 20.91
C MET A 68 8.84 1.97 21.60
N THR A 69 9.89 2.28 20.84
CA THR A 69 11.27 2.29 21.31
C THR A 69 12.08 3.41 20.69
N THR A 70 13.13 3.83 21.39
CA THR A 70 14.18 4.73 20.89
C THR A 70 15.51 4.00 20.68
N ASN A 71 15.51 2.67 20.77
CA ASN A 71 16.72 1.87 20.58
C ASN A 71 17.23 2.03 19.12
N PRO A 72 18.43 2.59 18.90
CA PRO A 72 18.93 2.84 17.54
C PRO A 72 19.09 1.58 16.69
N ALA A 73 19.32 0.41 17.30
CA ALA A 73 19.42 -0.84 16.56
C ALA A 73 18.06 -1.31 16.00
N VAL A 74 16.98 -1.11 16.76
CA VAL A 74 15.62 -1.43 16.30
C VAL A 74 15.20 -0.46 15.20
N LEU A 75 15.41 0.85 15.41
CA LEU A 75 15.04 1.87 14.44
C LEU A 75 15.75 1.68 13.09
N ARG A 76 17.06 1.39 13.11
CA ARG A 76 17.81 1.05 11.88
C ARG A 76 17.35 -0.25 11.22
N THR A 77 16.87 -1.22 11.99
CA THR A 77 16.40 -2.49 11.43
C THR A 77 15.01 -2.33 10.81
N ALA A 78 14.14 -1.54 11.44
CA ALA A 78 12.79 -1.26 10.96
C ALA A 78 12.81 -0.62 9.56
N GLU A 79 13.79 0.25 9.28
CA GLU A 79 13.98 0.89 7.96
C GLU A 79 14.06 -0.10 6.79
N TYR A 80 14.56 -1.32 7.00
CA TYR A 80 14.63 -2.35 5.94
C TYR A 80 13.26 -2.94 5.56
N PHE A 81 12.23 -2.68 6.36
CA PHE A 81 10.88 -3.22 6.18
C PHE A 81 9.81 -2.11 6.11
N ASP A 82 10.23 -0.85 6.27
CA ASP A 82 9.37 0.31 6.17
C ASP A 82 8.96 0.54 4.71
N THR A 83 7.66 0.63 4.46
CA THR A 83 7.12 0.74 3.10
C THR A 83 7.49 2.05 2.43
N VAL A 84 7.72 3.11 3.22
CA VAL A 84 8.23 4.40 2.73
C VAL A 84 9.55 4.24 1.99
N ASN A 85 10.41 3.27 2.39
CA ASN A 85 11.70 3.05 1.74
C ASN A 85 11.61 2.20 0.46
N PHE A 86 10.47 1.54 0.21
CA PHE A 86 10.19 0.85 -1.06
C PHE A 86 9.51 1.76 -2.08
N ALA A 87 8.73 2.74 -1.61
CA ALA A 87 7.93 3.66 -2.44
C ALA A 87 8.70 4.35 -3.59
N PRO A 88 9.92 4.88 -3.40
CA PRO A 88 10.69 5.52 -4.49
C PRO A 88 10.96 4.62 -5.70
N TYR A 89 10.88 3.31 -5.53
CA TYR A 89 11.13 2.32 -6.59
C TYR A 89 9.85 1.84 -7.27
N ILE A 90 8.67 2.24 -6.79
CA ILE A 90 7.40 1.83 -7.36
C ILE A 90 7.15 2.63 -8.65
N THR A 91 7.16 1.93 -9.79
CA THR A 91 6.94 2.52 -11.11
C THR A 91 5.51 2.31 -11.64
N ALA A 92 4.74 1.45 -11.00
CA ALA A 92 3.37 1.16 -11.40
C ALA A 92 2.38 2.19 -10.85
N PRO A 93 1.33 2.55 -11.61
CA PRO A 93 0.23 3.35 -11.11
C PRO A 93 -0.36 2.74 -9.82
N THR A 94 -0.59 3.59 -8.81
CA THR A 94 -0.89 3.12 -7.45
C THR A 94 -2.14 3.77 -6.85
N LEU A 95 -3.10 2.95 -6.43
CA LEU A 95 -4.29 3.36 -5.66
C LEU A 95 -4.09 2.95 -4.19
N ILE A 96 -4.20 3.90 -3.27
CA ILE A 96 -4.07 3.64 -1.82
C ILE A 96 -5.25 4.21 -1.05
N ALA A 97 -5.98 3.36 -0.33
CA ALA A 97 -6.94 3.80 0.67
C ALA A 97 -6.30 4.00 2.05
N MET A 98 -6.85 4.92 2.83
CA MET A 98 -6.43 5.13 4.22
C MET A 98 -7.54 5.69 5.10
N GLY A 99 -7.76 5.04 6.24
CA GLY A 99 -8.61 5.52 7.32
C GLY A 99 -7.99 6.71 8.05
N PHE A 100 -8.70 7.82 8.14
CA PHE A 100 -8.16 9.05 8.72
C PHE A 100 -8.10 9.01 10.26
N ILE A 101 -8.86 8.10 10.87
CA ILE A 101 -8.82 7.85 12.31
C ILE A 101 -8.16 6.50 12.65
N ASP A 102 -7.50 5.85 11.67
CA ASP A 102 -6.86 4.55 11.83
C ASP A 102 -5.67 4.62 12.84
N PRO A 103 -5.76 3.90 13.98
CA PRO A 103 -4.68 3.86 14.96
C PRO A 103 -3.64 2.77 14.70
N ILE A 104 -3.89 1.87 13.74
CA ILE A 104 -3.07 0.71 13.37
C ILE A 104 -2.14 1.05 12.22
N ALA A 105 -2.67 1.64 11.16
CA ALA A 105 -1.94 2.15 10.01
C ALA A 105 -2.20 3.67 9.88
N PRO A 106 -1.56 4.51 10.71
CA PRO A 106 -1.88 5.93 10.77
C PRO A 106 -1.75 6.60 9.40
N PRO A 107 -2.73 7.45 9.01
CA PRO A 107 -2.78 8.05 7.67
C PRO A 107 -1.55 8.89 7.38
N ALA A 108 -0.90 9.48 8.39
CA ALA A 108 0.33 10.24 8.20
C ALA A 108 1.49 9.38 7.62
N GLY A 109 1.59 8.12 8.03
CA GLY A 109 2.59 7.20 7.49
C GLY A 109 2.26 6.83 6.04
N ILE A 110 1.00 6.46 5.79
CA ILE A 110 0.53 6.10 4.44
C ILE A 110 0.66 7.31 3.48
N TRP A 111 0.36 8.53 3.93
CA TRP A 111 0.52 9.74 3.12
C TRP A 111 1.99 10.03 2.81
N THR A 112 2.89 9.75 3.75
CA THR A 112 4.34 9.85 3.54
C THR A 112 4.79 8.85 2.47
N GLU A 113 4.37 7.59 2.58
CA GLU A 113 4.66 6.58 1.57
C GLU A 113 4.13 6.98 0.18
N LEU A 114 2.87 7.39 0.10
CA LEU A 114 2.24 7.81 -1.14
C LEU A 114 3.02 8.98 -1.80
N ASN A 115 3.51 9.94 -1.01
CA ASN A 115 4.29 11.07 -1.52
C ASN A 115 5.61 10.62 -2.18
N GLU A 116 6.25 9.57 -1.68
CA GLU A 116 7.51 9.06 -2.19
C GLU A 116 7.37 8.23 -3.49
N ILE A 117 6.17 7.78 -3.85
CA ILE A 117 5.94 7.02 -5.10
C ILE A 117 6.08 7.96 -6.33
N PRO A 118 7.00 7.73 -7.28
CA PRO A 118 7.17 8.62 -8.44
C PRO A 118 6.14 8.37 -9.55
N ALA A 119 5.51 7.20 -9.56
CA ALA A 119 4.48 6.84 -10.54
C ALA A 119 3.16 7.62 -10.32
N PRO A 120 2.25 7.62 -11.32
CA PRO A 120 0.89 8.12 -11.12
C PRO A 120 0.24 7.47 -9.90
N LYS A 121 -0.48 8.26 -9.11
CA LYS A 121 -0.99 7.83 -7.81
C LYS A 121 -2.31 8.50 -7.45
N GLU A 122 -3.15 7.74 -6.76
CA GLU A 122 -4.47 8.17 -6.31
C GLU A 122 -4.65 7.78 -4.83
N ALA A 123 -5.14 8.72 -4.03
CA ALA A 123 -5.51 8.48 -2.64
C ALA A 123 -7.03 8.29 -2.54
N VAL A 124 -7.47 7.30 -1.77
CA VAL A 124 -8.85 7.17 -1.33
C VAL A 124 -8.92 7.49 0.16
N PRO A 125 -9.22 8.75 0.52
CA PRO A 125 -9.34 9.13 1.92
C PRO A 125 -10.66 8.62 2.51
N LEU A 126 -10.58 7.81 3.57
CA LEU A 126 -11.73 7.31 4.31
C LEU A 126 -11.85 8.10 5.62
N ILE A 127 -12.56 9.23 5.56
CA ILE A 127 -12.53 10.29 6.59
C ILE A 127 -12.95 9.79 7.98
N ASP A 128 -14.00 8.98 8.03
CA ASP A 128 -14.57 8.49 9.29
C ASP A 128 -14.16 7.03 9.60
N SER A 129 -13.29 6.42 8.77
CA SER A 129 -12.86 5.03 8.93
C SER A 129 -11.68 4.89 9.90
N SER A 130 -11.85 3.98 10.87
CA SER A 130 -10.76 3.33 11.59
C SER A 130 -10.24 2.11 10.79
N HIS A 131 -9.29 1.35 11.33
CA HIS A 131 -8.74 0.18 10.65
C HIS A 131 -9.85 -0.86 10.34
N MET A 132 -10.10 -1.10 9.06
CA MET A 132 -11.12 -2.01 8.54
C MET A 132 -12.52 -1.76 9.09
N ASN A 133 -12.94 -0.49 9.13
CA ASN A 133 -14.21 -0.10 9.75
C ASN A 133 -15.43 -0.44 8.86
N ILE A 134 -16.01 -1.62 9.07
CA ILE A 134 -17.16 -2.13 8.30
C ILE A 134 -18.52 -1.74 8.93
N THR A 135 -18.56 -1.34 10.22
CA THR A 135 -19.81 -0.93 10.90
C THR A 135 -19.60 0.35 11.71
N PRO A 136 -20.20 1.50 11.30
CA PRO A 136 -20.87 1.74 10.00
C PRO A 136 -19.93 1.48 8.81
N ASP A 137 -20.49 1.27 7.62
CA ASP A 137 -19.69 1.02 6.40
C ASP A 137 -18.98 2.30 5.96
N GLU A 138 -17.74 2.44 6.40
CA GLU A 138 -16.85 3.55 6.03
C GLU A 138 -15.88 3.16 4.90
N GLN A 139 -16.04 1.94 4.35
CA GLN A 139 -15.17 1.37 3.32
C GLN A 139 -15.77 1.48 1.91
N ALA A 140 -17.04 1.88 1.80
CA ALA A 140 -17.73 2.05 0.52
C ALA A 140 -16.95 2.85 -0.55
N PRO A 141 -16.28 3.99 -0.25
CA PRO A 141 -15.49 4.71 -1.26
C PRO A 141 -14.33 3.87 -1.81
N TRP A 142 -13.66 3.10 -0.95
CA TRP A 142 -12.59 2.19 -1.36
C TRP A 142 -13.13 1.03 -2.20
N LEU A 143 -14.20 0.37 -1.74
CA LEU A 143 -14.81 -0.74 -2.47
C LEU A 143 -15.24 -0.31 -3.86
N GLN A 144 -15.95 0.80 -3.98
CA GLN A 144 -16.37 1.33 -5.27
C GLN A 144 -15.17 1.58 -6.19
N ARG A 145 -14.17 2.34 -5.73
CA ARG A 145 -13.06 2.74 -6.60
C ARG A 145 -12.16 1.58 -7.00
N SER A 146 -11.89 0.67 -6.06
CA SER A 146 -11.05 -0.50 -6.33
C SER A 146 -11.75 -1.50 -7.27
N GLU A 147 -13.05 -1.73 -7.12
CA GLU A 147 -13.83 -2.61 -8.02
C GLU A 147 -13.90 -2.04 -9.45
N GLU A 148 -14.20 -0.74 -9.60
CA GLU A 148 -14.20 -0.06 -10.89
C GLU A 148 -12.86 -0.22 -11.61
N LEU A 149 -11.75 0.02 -10.89
CA LEU A 149 -10.41 -0.07 -11.45
C LEU A 149 -10.01 -1.52 -11.78
N LEU A 150 -10.32 -2.48 -10.92
CA LEU A 150 -10.06 -3.90 -11.19
C LEU A 150 -10.85 -4.39 -12.41
N ALA A 151 -12.11 -3.96 -12.55
CA ALA A 151 -12.93 -4.29 -13.72
C ALA A 151 -12.32 -3.70 -15.00
N GLU A 152 -11.89 -2.43 -14.97
CA GLU A 152 -11.22 -1.80 -16.10
C GLU A 152 -9.96 -2.58 -16.53
N LEU A 153 -9.08 -2.91 -15.57
CA LEU A 153 -7.84 -3.65 -15.83
C LEU A 153 -8.11 -5.08 -16.33
N ALA A 154 -9.17 -5.73 -15.84
CA ALA A 154 -9.59 -7.06 -16.31
C ALA A 154 -10.02 -7.06 -17.79
N HIS A 155 -10.55 -5.93 -18.28
CA HIS A 155 -10.93 -5.73 -19.68
C HIS A 155 -9.82 -5.13 -20.54
N GLY A 156 -8.59 -5.01 -20.02
CA GLY A 156 -7.43 -4.51 -20.75
C GLY A 156 -7.35 -2.98 -20.82
N GLY A 157 -8.11 -2.28 -19.97
CA GLY A 157 -7.96 -0.84 -19.76
C GLY A 157 -6.62 -0.48 -19.12
N THR A 158 -6.35 0.82 -18.99
CA THR A 158 -5.10 1.34 -18.45
C THR A 158 -5.41 2.23 -17.26
N TYR A 159 -4.76 1.98 -16.13
CA TYR A 159 -4.92 2.83 -14.97
C TYR A 159 -4.17 4.16 -15.18
N VAL A 160 -4.93 5.25 -15.31
CA VAL A 160 -4.41 6.63 -15.31
C VAL A 160 -5.13 7.41 -14.20
N PRO A 161 -4.51 7.53 -13.01
CA PRO A 161 -4.97 8.35 -11.90
C PRO A 161 -5.29 9.81 -12.25
#